data_AF-A0A2K2BXW1-F1
#
_entry.id   AF-A0A2K2BXW1-F1
#
_cell.length_a   1.000
_cell.length_b   1.000
_cell.length_c   1.000
_cell.angle_alpha   90.00
_cell.angle_beta   90.00
_cell.angle_gamma   90.00
#
_symmetry.space_group_name_H-M   'P 1'
#
loop_
_entity.id
_entity.type
_entity.pdbx_description
1 polymer ?
#
loop_
_entity_poly.entity_id
_entity_poly.type
_entity_poly.pdbx_seq_one_letter_code
_entity_poly.pdbx_strand_id
1 'polypeptide(L)'
;NMGELLSFQSFYFAFNRTFMHSASPVYVLMLIDSCIHLGWLEMAHGILNDMDAAGDLTGFTQHMALLTAYYSREISRNERGREGYSFWGIKSNTGSKDLEGSRDLYEVLPLDFIRGAYFERAMEVSGYMEECNMYRDKWMYKDDFLKLHKNLCWSLKASEASTEAQRKSLECVKAFRKWVGID
;
A
#
# COMPACT_ATOMS: atom_id res chain seq x y z
N ASN A 1 18.89 17.51 -2.73
CA ASN A 1 19.62 18.80 -2.55
C ASN A 1 18.63 19.84 -1.99
N MET A 2 19.00 20.72 -1.06
CA MET A 2 18.08 21.72 -0.48
C MET A 2 17.47 22.66 -1.53
N GLY A 3 18.17 22.87 -2.67
CA GLY A 3 17.65 23.61 -3.81
C GLY A 3 16.51 22.92 -4.58
N GLU A 4 16.48 21.58 -4.62
CA GLU A 4 15.40 20.82 -5.29
C GLU A 4 14.10 20.82 -4.48
N LEU A 5 14.21 20.80 -3.14
CA LEU A 5 13.05 20.89 -2.24
C LEU A 5 12.36 22.25 -2.31
N LEU A 6 13.13 23.34 -2.46
CA LEU A 6 12.58 24.67 -2.63
C LEU A 6 11.94 24.86 -4.02
N SER A 7 12.53 24.29 -5.08
CA SER A 7 11.87 24.27 -6.40
C SER A 7 10.60 23.41 -6.40
N PHE A 8 10.60 22.32 -5.65
CA PHE A 8 9.46 21.41 -5.50
C PHE A 8 8.27 22.08 -4.80
N GLN A 9 8.51 22.71 -3.64
CA GLN A 9 7.45 23.45 -2.95
C GLN A 9 6.97 24.62 -3.81
N SER A 10 7.86 25.36 -4.47
CA SER A 10 7.48 26.45 -5.36
C SER A 10 6.67 25.96 -6.56
N PHE A 11 7.01 24.81 -7.15
CA PHE A 11 6.26 24.20 -8.24
C PHE A 11 4.89 23.71 -7.78
N TYR A 12 4.81 22.98 -6.66
CA TYR A 12 3.56 22.50 -6.08
C TYR A 12 2.62 23.67 -5.69
N PHE A 13 3.17 24.73 -5.07
CA PHE A 13 2.42 25.94 -4.72
C PHE A 13 2.00 26.76 -5.95
N ALA A 14 2.85 26.83 -6.99
CA ALA A 14 2.53 27.47 -8.26
C ALA A 14 1.50 26.68 -9.09
N PHE A 15 1.49 25.35 -8.95
CA PHE A 15 0.56 24.46 -9.63
C PHE A 15 -0.85 24.55 -9.03
N ASN A 16 -0.97 24.82 -7.72
CA ASN A 16 -2.16 25.20 -6.94
C ASN A 16 -3.46 24.36 -7.12
N ARG A 17 -4.21 24.25 -6.02
CA ARG A 17 -5.49 23.53 -5.90
C ARG A 17 -6.54 23.94 -6.93
N THR A 18 -6.49 25.20 -7.40
CA THR A 18 -7.44 25.76 -8.38
C THR A 18 -7.23 25.22 -9.80
N PHE A 19 -6.00 24.87 -10.18
CA PHE A 19 -5.73 24.27 -11.49
C PHE A 19 -6.19 22.80 -11.51
N MET A 20 -5.98 22.04 -10.43
CA MET A 20 -6.45 20.66 -10.35
C MET A 20 -7.97 20.54 -10.44
N HIS A 21 -8.73 21.49 -9.88
CA HIS A 21 -10.19 21.53 -10.01
C HIS A 21 -10.69 21.98 -11.39
N SER A 22 -9.86 22.59 -12.23
CA SER A 22 -10.24 23.10 -13.56
C SER A 22 -9.58 22.35 -14.74
N ALA A 23 -8.52 21.60 -14.49
CA ALA A 23 -7.85 20.76 -15.46
C ALA A 23 -8.64 19.47 -15.70
N SER A 24 -8.63 18.98 -16.94
CA SER A 24 -9.14 17.63 -17.24
C SER A 24 -8.34 16.58 -16.45
N PRO A 25 -8.99 15.56 -15.86
CA PRO A 25 -8.31 14.48 -15.13
C PRO A 25 -7.14 13.86 -15.90
N VAL A 26 -7.25 13.78 -17.23
CA VAL A 26 -6.20 13.23 -18.11
C VAL A 26 -4.86 13.97 -17.95
N TYR A 27 -4.86 15.30 -17.86
CA TYR A 27 -3.60 16.06 -17.70
C TYR A 27 -2.95 15.82 -16.34
N VAL A 28 -3.78 15.63 -15.32
CA VAL A 28 -3.30 15.33 -13.96
C VAL A 28 -2.62 13.96 -13.93
N LEU A 29 -3.23 12.96 -14.56
CA LEU A 29 -2.64 11.62 -14.69
C LEU A 29 -1.28 11.66 -15.43
N MET A 30 -1.18 12.41 -16.54
CA MET A 30 0.08 12.59 -17.27
C MET A 30 1.18 13.29 -16.43
N LEU A 31 0.79 14.23 -15.58
CA LEU A 31 1.73 14.88 -14.65
C LEU A 31 2.25 13.87 -13.63
N ILE A 32 1.37 13.07 -13.03
CA ILE A 32 1.75 12.02 -12.08
C ILE A 32 2.72 11.04 -12.73
N ASP A 33 2.42 10.57 -13.94
CA ASP A 33 3.32 9.70 -14.70
C ASP A 33 4.68 10.37 -14.89
N SER A 34 4.71 11.64 -15.27
CA SER A 34 5.97 12.40 -15.42
C SER A 34 6.76 12.48 -14.11
N CYS A 35 6.09 12.75 -12.97
CA CYS A 35 6.71 12.76 -11.65
C CYS A 35 7.32 11.38 -11.29
N ILE A 36 6.62 10.29 -11.59
CA ILE A 36 7.11 8.91 -11.35
C ILE A 36 8.38 8.64 -12.18
N HIS A 37 8.35 8.98 -13.47
CA HIS A 37 9.50 8.79 -14.37
C HIS A 37 10.71 9.61 -13.91
N LEU A 38 10.50 10.85 -13.50
CA LEU A 38 11.56 11.73 -12.97
C LEU A 38 12.04 11.34 -11.57
N GLY A 39 11.30 10.47 -10.86
CA GLY A 39 11.64 10.06 -9.49
C GLY A 39 11.14 10.98 -8.40
N TRP A 40 10.24 11.89 -8.72
CA TRP A 40 9.59 12.79 -7.77
C TRP A 40 8.42 12.07 -7.09
N LEU A 41 8.72 10.96 -6.42
CA LEU A 41 7.71 10.03 -5.89
C LEU A 41 6.80 10.69 -4.85
N GLU A 42 7.37 11.48 -3.94
CA GLU A 42 6.56 12.21 -2.94
C GLU A 42 5.65 13.26 -3.59
N MET A 43 6.02 13.82 -4.76
CA MET A 43 5.11 14.72 -5.51
C MET A 43 3.96 13.93 -6.09
N ALA A 44 4.27 12.82 -6.75
CA ALA A 44 3.28 11.92 -7.34
C ALA A 44 2.30 11.44 -6.27
N HIS A 45 2.80 11.04 -5.10
CA HIS A 45 2.01 10.63 -3.94
C HIS A 45 1.10 11.77 -3.45
N GLY A 46 1.65 12.98 -3.28
CA GLY A 46 0.87 14.14 -2.83
C GLY A 46 -0.27 14.49 -3.79
N ILE A 47 0.03 14.53 -5.10
CA ILE A 47 -0.97 14.81 -6.14
C ILE A 47 -2.06 13.72 -6.16
N LEU A 48 -1.68 12.44 -6.09
CA LEU A 48 -2.63 11.34 -6.05
C LEU A 48 -3.56 11.40 -4.84
N ASN A 49 -3.01 11.63 -3.65
CA ASN A 49 -3.82 11.78 -2.44
C ASN A 49 -4.79 12.97 -2.54
N ASP A 50 -4.38 14.08 -3.16
CA ASP A 50 -5.26 15.23 -3.39
C ASP A 50 -6.41 14.89 -4.36
N MET A 51 -6.15 14.07 -5.39
CA MET A 51 -7.17 13.55 -6.30
C MET A 51 -8.16 12.62 -5.58
N ASP A 52 -7.65 11.68 -4.79
CA ASP A 52 -8.49 10.74 -4.02
C ASP A 52 -9.37 11.49 -3.01
N ALA A 53 -8.81 12.51 -2.35
CA ALA A 53 -9.55 13.37 -1.43
C ALA A 53 -10.66 14.17 -2.13
N ALA A 54 -10.52 14.45 -3.43
CA ALA A 54 -11.56 15.04 -4.26
C ALA A 54 -12.61 14.01 -4.75
N GLY A 55 -12.41 12.72 -4.46
CA GLY A 55 -13.30 11.62 -4.84
C GLY A 55 -13.03 11.03 -6.23
N ASP A 56 -11.90 11.38 -6.85
CA ASP A 56 -11.54 10.88 -8.18
C ASP A 56 -10.71 9.58 -8.08
N LEU A 57 -11.39 8.43 -8.21
CA LEU A 57 -10.76 7.11 -8.15
C LEU A 57 -10.10 6.66 -9.47
N THR A 58 -9.91 7.57 -10.44
CA THR A 58 -9.27 7.23 -11.73
C THR A 58 -7.77 6.95 -11.62
N GLY A 59 -7.14 7.29 -10.49
CA GLY A 59 -5.71 7.16 -10.26
C GLY A 59 -5.17 5.74 -9.98
N PHE A 60 -5.98 4.67 -10.11
CA PHE A 60 -5.54 3.31 -9.75
C PHE A 60 -4.27 2.86 -10.49
N THR A 61 -4.19 3.12 -11.81
CA THR A 61 -3.00 2.79 -12.61
C THR A 61 -1.76 3.59 -12.18
N GLN A 62 -1.96 4.80 -11.69
CA GLN A 62 -0.91 5.69 -11.22
C GLN A 62 -0.44 5.28 -9.83
N HIS A 63 -1.32 4.82 -8.93
CA HIS A 63 -0.92 4.17 -7.67
C HIS A 63 -0.11 2.90 -7.90
N MET A 64 -0.52 2.05 -8.87
CA MET A 64 0.27 0.89 -9.30
C MET A 64 1.68 1.28 -9.76
N ALA A 65 1.76 2.26 -10.67
CA ALA A 65 3.03 2.74 -11.21
C ALA A 65 3.91 3.37 -10.13
N LEU A 66 3.31 4.16 -9.24
CA LEU A 66 3.99 4.78 -8.11
C LEU A 66 4.54 3.71 -7.16
N LEU A 67 3.71 2.78 -6.70
CA LEU A 67 4.12 1.69 -5.82
C LEU A 67 5.24 0.84 -6.47
N THR A 68 5.14 0.55 -7.76
CA THR A 68 6.19 -0.15 -8.52
C THR A 68 7.51 0.63 -8.51
N ALA A 69 7.46 1.96 -8.66
CA ALA A 69 8.64 2.81 -8.57
C ALA A 69 9.23 2.85 -7.15
N TYR A 70 8.40 2.86 -6.10
CA TYR A 70 8.82 2.73 -4.71
C TYR A 70 9.60 1.43 -4.46
N TYR A 71 9.17 0.30 -5.04
CA TYR A 71 9.90 -0.96 -4.98
C TYR A 71 11.20 -0.93 -5.79
N SER A 72 11.18 -0.33 -6.98
CA SER A 72 12.33 -0.31 -7.90
C SER A 72 13.47 0.58 -7.45
N ARG A 73 13.20 1.58 -6.59
CA ARG A 73 14.17 2.61 -6.17
C ARG A 73 14.70 2.43 -4.74
N GLU A 74 14.50 1.25 -4.14
CA GLU A 74 14.93 0.93 -2.76
C GLU A 74 14.47 1.96 -1.71
N ILE A 75 13.31 2.57 -1.92
CA ILE A 75 12.73 3.54 -0.99
C ILE A 75 12.46 2.88 0.36
N SER A 76 12.50 3.67 1.44
CA SER A 76 12.38 3.14 2.80
C SER A 76 11.09 2.34 2.97
N ARG A 77 11.17 1.24 3.73
CA ARG A 77 10.04 0.31 3.93
C ARG A 77 8.79 1.01 4.46
N ASN A 78 8.97 2.01 5.32
CA ASN A 78 7.87 2.78 5.89
C ASN A 78 7.11 3.56 4.80
N GLU A 79 7.84 4.22 3.90
CA GLU A 79 7.26 4.95 2.77
C GLU A 79 6.55 4.00 1.80
N ARG A 80 7.20 2.89 1.43
CA ARG A 80 6.56 1.87 0.57
C ARG A 80 5.30 1.28 1.18
N GLY A 81 5.30 1.03 2.49
CA GLY A 81 4.15 0.51 3.23
C GLY A 81 2.97 1.48 3.24
N ARG A 82 3.22 2.80 3.33
CA ARG A 82 2.18 3.83 3.20
C ARG A 82 1.57 3.84 1.80
N GLU A 83 2.40 3.84 0.76
CA GLU A 83 1.90 3.78 -0.61
C GLU A 83 1.11 2.48 -0.87
N GLY A 84 1.63 1.35 -0.39
CA GLY A 84 0.95 0.07 -0.48
C GLY A 84 -0.42 0.08 0.20
N TYR A 85 -0.55 0.79 1.32
CA TYR A 85 -1.82 0.99 2.00
C TYR A 85 -2.81 1.81 1.17
N SER A 86 -2.38 2.94 0.61
CA SER A 86 -3.21 3.78 -0.26
C SER A 86 -3.69 3.01 -1.50
N PHE A 87 -2.74 2.38 -2.20
CA PHE A 87 -3.02 1.54 -3.37
C PHE A 87 -4.09 0.48 -3.07
N TRP A 88 -3.92 -0.26 -1.95
CA TRP A 88 -4.86 -1.32 -1.60
C TRP A 88 -6.24 -0.78 -1.20
N GLY A 89 -6.30 0.37 -0.51
CA GLY A 89 -7.57 1.03 -0.19
C GLY A 89 -8.40 1.36 -1.44
N ILE A 90 -7.75 1.89 -2.47
CA ILE A 90 -8.40 2.21 -3.75
C ILE A 90 -8.81 0.94 -4.48
N LYS A 91 -7.95 -0.09 -4.49
CA LYS A 91 -8.27 -1.42 -5.04
C LYS A 91 -9.54 -2.00 -4.42
N SER A 92 -9.65 -1.96 -3.10
CA SER A 92 -10.81 -2.50 -2.38
C SER A 92 -12.09 -1.71 -2.67
N ASN A 93 -12.00 -0.41 -2.91
CA ASN A 93 -13.15 0.45 -3.17
C ASN A 93 -13.65 0.37 -4.61
N THR A 94 -12.76 0.15 -5.57
CA THR A 94 -13.11 0.11 -7.00
C THR A 94 -13.79 -1.20 -7.41
N GLY A 95 -13.71 -2.25 -6.59
CA GLY A 95 -14.32 -3.56 -6.87
C GLY A 95 -13.82 -4.23 -8.15
N SER A 96 -12.77 -3.69 -8.80
CA SER A 96 -12.28 -4.19 -10.07
C SER A 96 -11.73 -5.61 -9.87
N LYS A 97 -12.16 -6.58 -10.67
CA LYS A 97 -11.49 -7.90 -10.70
C LYS A 97 -10.45 -7.96 -11.81
N ASP A 98 -10.74 -7.21 -12.87
CA ASP A 98 -9.86 -7.01 -14.00
C ASP A 98 -8.94 -5.86 -13.66
N LEU A 99 -7.71 -6.18 -13.32
CA LEU A 99 -6.51 -5.44 -13.67
C LEU A 99 -5.37 -6.27 -13.11
N GLU A 100 -4.71 -6.95 -14.04
CA GLU A 100 -3.59 -7.85 -13.84
C GLU A 100 -2.40 -7.04 -13.28
N GLY A 101 -2.48 -6.67 -12.01
CA GLY A 101 -1.33 -6.11 -11.33
C GLY A 101 -0.23 -7.15 -11.35
N SER A 102 1.01 -6.70 -11.59
CA SER A 102 2.15 -7.60 -11.69
C SER A 102 2.12 -8.57 -10.50
N ARG A 103 2.03 -9.86 -10.79
CA ARG A 103 2.00 -10.94 -9.78
C ARG A 103 3.08 -10.73 -8.71
N ASP A 104 4.22 -10.20 -9.13
CA ASP A 104 5.37 -9.90 -8.27
C ASP A 104 5.05 -8.80 -7.25
N LEU A 105 4.27 -7.79 -7.62
CA LEU A 105 3.84 -6.71 -6.73
C LEU A 105 2.93 -7.22 -5.60
N TYR A 106 1.98 -8.09 -5.95
CA TYR A 106 1.10 -8.72 -4.97
C TYR A 106 1.84 -9.74 -4.11
N GLU A 107 2.94 -10.34 -4.57
CA GLU A 107 3.77 -11.22 -3.73
C GLU A 107 4.52 -10.42 -2.64
N VAL A 108 5.03 -9.24 -2.97
CA VAL A 108 5.79 -8.40 -2.03
C VAL A 108 4.92 -7.53 -1.10
N LEU A 109 3.71 -7.17 -1.52
CA LEU A 109 2.84 -6.25 -0.75
C LEU A 109 2.40 -6.83 0.63
N PRO A 110 1.91 -8.08 0.75
CA PRO A 110 1.60 -8.68 2.05
C PRO A 110 2.82 -8.81 2.94
N LEU A 111 4.03 -9.02 2.38
CA LEU A 111 5.26 -9.05 3.18
C LEU A 111 5.46 -7.72 3.90
N ASP A 112 5.38 -6.60 3.18
CA ASP A 112 5.57 -5.28 3.78
C ASP A 112 4.47 -4.94 4.81
N PHE A 113 3.24 -5.43 4.63
CA PHE A 113 2.20 -5.34 5.66
C PHE A 113 2.50 -6.20 6.90
N ILE A 114 2.94 -7.44 6.74
CA ILE A 114 3.35 -8.30 7.86
C ILE A 114 4.48 -7.61 8.62
N ARG A 115 5.48 -7.09 7.92
CA ARG A 115 6.62 -6.38 8.54
C ARG A 115 6.18 -5.17 9.35
N GLY A 116 5.16 -4.45 8.87
CA GLY A 116 4.53 -3.31 9.57
C GLY A 116 3.47 -3.68 10.62
N ALA A 117 3.23 -4.98 10.88
CA ALA A 117 2.15 -5.48 11.74
C ALA A 117 0.72 -5.10 11.28
N TYR A 118 0.53 -4.79 10.00
CA TYR A 118 -0.77 -4.51 9.37
C TYR A 118 -1.48 -5.80 8.95
N PHE A 119 -1.77 -6.68 9.92
CA PHE A 119 -2.29 -8.04 9.65
C PHE A 119 -3.65 -8.06 8.96
N GLU A 120 -4.51 -7.09 9.22
CA GLU A 120 -5.81 -6.96 8.53
C GLU A 120 -5.61 -6.78 7.02
N ARG A 121 -4.76 -5.82 6.62
CA ARG A 121 -4.41 -5.60 5.21
C ARG A 121 -3.69 -6.78 4.59
N ALA A 122 -2.76 -7.39 5.33
CA ALA A 122 -2.09 -8.61 4.88
C ALA A 122 -3.11 -9.72 4.56
N MET A 123 -4.14 -9.90 5.39
CA MET A 123 -5.20 -10.88 5.16
C MET A 123 -6.11 -10.53 3.99
N GLU A 124 -6.47 -9.25 3.81
CA GLU A 124 -7.28 -8.79 2.67
C GLU A 124 -6.57 -9.07 1.33
N VAL A 125 -5.32 -8.64 1.20
CA VAL A 125 -4.52 -8.91 -0.01
C VAL A 125 -4.38 -10.41 -0.20
N SER A 126 -4.20 -11.14 0.90
CA SER A 126 -3.99 -12.58 0.82
C SER A 126 -5.21 -13.34 0.35
N GLY A 127 -6.41 -12.98 0.83
CA GLY A 127 -7.66 -13.55 0.35
C GLY A 127 -7.85 -13.31 -1.16
N TYR A 128 -7.58 -12.09 -1.63
CA TYR A 128 -7.63 -11.78 -3.06
C TYR A 128 -6.64 -12.62 -3.88
N MET A 129 -5.39 -12.77 -3.41
CA MET A 129 -4.40 -13.61 -4.07
C MET A 129 -4.78 -15.09 -4.10
N GLU A 130 -5.52 -15.60 -3.11
CA GLU A 130 -6.08 -16.95 -3.12
C GLU A 130 -7.19 -17.10 -4.16
N GLU A 131 -8.13 -16.15 -4.20
CA GLU A 131 -9.22 -16.12 -5.18
C GLU A 131 -8.71 -16.08 -6.62
N CYS A 132 -7.61 -15.36 -6.86
CA CYS A 132 -6.97 -15.23 -8.16
C CYS A 132 -5.88 -16.28 -8.43
N ASN A 133 -5.66 -17.25 -7.54
CA ASN A 133 -4.63 -18.30 -7.65
C ASN A 133 -3.21 -17.76 -7.94
N MET A 134 -2.80 -16.69 -7.24
CA MET A 134 -1.56 -15.95 -7.53
C MET A 134 -0.35 -16.46 -6.74
N TYR A 135 -0.55 -17.22 -5.66
CA TYR A 135 0.54 -17.68 -4.79
C TYR A 135 1.54 -18.60 -5.49
N ARG A 136 2.83 -18.37 -5.21
CA ARG A 136 3.91 -19.33 -5.48
C ARG A 136 4.27 -20.13 -4.24
N ASP A 137 4.43 -19.45 -3.10
CA ASP A 137 4.80 -20.05 -1.83
C ASP A 137 4.35 -19.18 -0.65
N LYS A 138 3.75 -19.78 0.39
CA LYS A 138 3.35 -19.09 1.62
C LYS A 138 4.48 -19.01 2.67
N TRP A 139 5.54 -19.80 2.48
CA TRP A 139 6.62 -19.96 3.45
C TRP A 139 7.34 -18.63 3.74
N MET A 140 7.51 -17.77 2.74
CA MET A 140 8.13 -16.44 2.94
C MET A 140 7.38 -15.58 3.97
N TYR A 141 6.04 -15.61 3.98
CA TYR A 141 5.23 -14.87 4.94
C TYR A 141 5.32 -15.48 6.34
N LYS A 142 5.37 -16.81 6.41
CA LYS A 142 5.58 -17.57 7.65
C LYS A 142 6.92 -17.21 8.29
N ASP A 143 7.98 -17.24 7.50
CA ASP A 143 9.35 -16.97 7.94
C ASP A 143 9.51 -15.53 8.47
N ASP A 144 9.02 -14.53 7.73
CA ASP A 144 9.06 -13.13 8.18
C ASP A 144 8.22 -12.90 9.45
N PHE A 145 7.05 -13.54 9.56
CA PHE A 145 6.25 -13.48 10.78
C PHE A 145 6.98 -14.05 12.00
N LEU A 146 7.58 -15.24 11.87
CA LEU A 146 8.32 -15.87 12.96
C LEU A 146 9.58 -15.09 13.34
N LYS A 147 10.20 -14.38 12.40
CA LYS A 147 11.36 -13.52 12.66
C LYS A 147 10.99 -12.24 13.41
N LEU A 148 9.94 -11.55 12.98
CA LEU A 148 9.60 -10.20 13.44
C LEU A 148 8.59 -10.18 14.59
N HIS A 149 7.66 -11.13 14.62
CA HIS A 149 6.50 -11.11 15.50
C HIS A 149 6.51 -12.26 16.50
N LYS A 150 7.69 -12.58 17.02
CA LYS A 150 7.90 -13.65 18.01
C LYS A 150 6.90 -13.57 19.15
N ASN A 151 6.74 -12.40 19.76
CA ASN A 151 5.82 -12.23 20.88
C ASN A 151 4.38 -12.55 20.48
N LEU A 152 3.94 -12.20 19.27
CA LEU A 152 2.61 -12.55 18.76
C LEU A 152 2.47 -14.05 18.42
N CYS A 153 3.56 -14.80 18.30
CA CYS A 153 3.48 -16.26 18.19
C CYS A 153 3.11 -16.89 19.55
N TRP A 154 3.67 -16.40 20.66
CA TRP A 154 3.59 -17.03 21.98
C TRP A 154 2.71 -16.31 23.02
N SER A 155 2.32 -15.05 22.79
CA SER A 155 1.70 -14.19 23.83
C SER A 155 0.25 -13.77 23.57
N LEU A 156 -0.46 -14.35 22.59
CA LEU A 156 -1.86 -13.97 22.32
C LEU A 156 -2.84 -14.51 23.38
N LYS A 157 -2.81 -13.93 24.59
CA LYS A 157 -3.84 -14.18 25.60
C LYS A 157 -5.09 -13.37 25.25
N ALA A 158 -6.14 -14.07 24.83
CA ALA A 158 -7.45 -13.46 24.56
C ALA A 158 -8.04 -12.71 25.78
N SER A 159 -7.55 -13.03 26.99
CA SER A 159 -7.92 -12.37 28.24
C SER A 159 -7.42 -10.93 28.39
N GLU A 160 -6.48 -10.47 27.53
CA GLU A 160 -5.88 -9.12 27.62
C GLU A 160 -6.49 -8.10 26.66
N ALA A 161 -7.36 -8.51 25.73
CA ALA A 161 -8.03 -7.61 24.80
C ALA A 161 -9.20 -6.87 25.50
N SER A 162 -8.90 -5.70 26.07
CA SER A 162 -9.86 -4.86 26.79
C SER A 162 -10.78 -4.07 25.85
N THR A 163 -10.38 -3.89 24.59
CA THR A 163 -11.12 -3.12 23.58
C THR A 163 -11.49 -3.95 22.36
N GLU A 164 -12.56 -3.53 21.68
CA GLU A 164 -13.03 -4.18 20.46
C GLU A 164 -11.99 -4.14 19.32
N ALA A 165 -11.24 -3.04 19.20
CA ALA A 165 -10.15 -2.91 18.25
C ALA A 165 -9.02 -3.93 18.51
N GLN A 166 -8.67 -4.16 19.79
CA GLN A 166 -7.69 -5.17 20.17
C GLN A 166 -8.18 -6.59 19.88
N ARG A 167 -9.48 -6.89 20.07
CA ARG A 167 -10.05 -8.19 19.70
C ARG A 167 -9.99 -8.44 18.21
N LYS A 168 -10.38 -7.46 17.39
CA LYS A 168 -10.29 -7.57 15.91
C LYS A 168 -8.85 -7.77 15.45
N SER A 169 -7.92 -7.01 16.02
CA SER A 169 -6.48 -7.19 15.75
C SER A 169 -6.00 -8.60 16.13
N LEU A 170 -6.44 -9.12 17.29
CA LEU A 170 -6.16 -10.48 17.74
C LEU A 170 -6.70 -11.55 16.77
N GLU A 171 -7.92 -11.37 16.28
CA GLU A 171 -8.55 -12.27 15.31
C GLU A 171 -7.82 -12.27 13.98
N CYS A 172 -7.38 -11.10 13.49
CA CYS A 172 -6.57 -10.99 12.28
C CYS A 172 -5.25 -11.76 12.42
N VAL A 173 -4.57 -11.64 13.55
CA VAL A 173 -3.33 -12.38 13.82
C VAL A 173 -3.57 -13.89 13.89
N LYS A 174 -4.68 -14.33 14.51
CA LYS A 174 -5.06 -15.75 14.55
C LYS A 174 -5.38 -16.29 13.16
N ALA A 175 -6.15 -15.54 12.36
CA ALA A 175 -6.48 -15.89 10.99
C ALA A 175 -5.22 -16.01 10.13
N PHE A 176 -4.30 -15.04 10.27
CA PHE A 176 -3.00 -15.06 9.61
C PHE A 176 -2.17 -16.29 10.00
N ARG A 177 -2.03 -16.59 11.30
CA ARG A 177 -1.30 -17.78 11.77
C ARG A 177 -1.84 -19.07 11.15
N LYS A 178 -3.16 -19.24 11.18
CA LYS A 178 -3.82 -20.39 10.54
C LYS A 178 -3.54 -20.43 9.04
N TRP A 179 -3.61 -19.28 8.36
CA TRP A 179 -3.39 -19.15 6.93
C TRP A 179 -1.97 -19.54 6.49
N VAL A 180 -0.95 -19.21 7.29
CA VAL A 180 0.45 -19.61 7.04
C VAL A 180 0.84 -20.96 7.68
N GLY A 181 -0.10 -21.68 8.29
CA GLY A 181 0.15 -22.98 8.94
C GLY A 181 1.09 -22.88 10.15
N ILE A 182 0.87 -21.90 11.03
CA ILE A 182 1.47 -21.79 12.36
C ILE A 182 0.40 -22.20 13.37
N ASP A 183 0.64 -23.31 14.05
CA ASP A 183 -0.20 -23.81 15.15
C ASP A 183 -0.09 -22.94 16.42
#